data_AF-A0A5K1FYB2-F1
#
_entry.id   AF-A0A5K1FYB2-F1
#
_cell.length_a   1.000
_cell.length_b   1.000
_cell.length_c   1.000
_cell.angle_alpha   90.00
_cell.angle_beta   90.00
_cell.angle_gamma   90.00
#
_symmetry.space_group_name_H-M   'P 1'
#
loop_
_entity.id
_entity.type
_entity.pdbx_description
1 polymer ?
#
loop_
_entity_poly.entity_id
_entity_poly.type
_entity_poly.pdbx_seq_one_letter_code
_entity_poly.pdbx_strand_id
1 'polypeptide(L)' 'ENTAHWKVKDIDPEEQRAKGYCPLTPKEVGIFLTSLGYPSNTPIYIASGEIYGGDSLMTDLRSHFPFLMSK' A
#
# COMPACT_ATOMS: atom_id res chain seq x y z
N GLU A 1 -1.02 22.01 -6.90
CA GLU A 1 -2.44 21.62 -6.89
C GLU A 1 -3.12 22.21 -5.66
N ASN A 2 -4.37 22.68 -5.78
CA ASN A 2 -5.05 23.47 -4.74
C ASN A 2 -6.20 22.66 -4.11
N THR A 3 -5.86 21.54 -3.46
CA THR A 3 -6.80 20.75 -2.66
C THR A 3 -7.10 21.48 -1.35
N ALA A 4 -8.29 22.07 -1.24
CA ALA A 4 -8.69 22.93 -0.11
C ALA A 4 -8.69 22.21 1.26
N HIS A 5 -8.72 20.88 1.26
CA HIS A 5 -8.88 20.06 2.47
C HIS A 5 -7.57 19.49 3.03
N TRP A 6 -6.43 19.62 2.34
CA TRP A 6 -5.15 19.20 2.90
C TRP A 6 -4.57 20.27 3.83
N LYS A 7 -4.43 19.91 5.11
CA LYS A 7 -3.79 20.75 6.14
C LYS A 7 -2.30 20.97 5.88
N VAL A 8 -1.62 19.95 5.35
CA VAL A 8 -0.18 19.98 5.05
C VAL A 8 -0.03 19.84 3.54
N LYS A 9 0.59 20.84 2.90
CA LYS A 9 0.76 20.89 1.44
C LYS A 9 2.16 20.45 1.01
N ASP A 10 3.15 20.72 1.85
CA ASP A 10 4.53 20.27 1.66
C ASP A 10 4.81 19.14 2.64
N ILE A 11 5.02 17.94 2.08
CA ILE A 11 5.29 16.73 2.87
C ILE A 11 6.72 16.32 2.58
N ASP A 12 7.55 16.23 3.62
CA ASP A 12 8.84 15.55 3.56
C ASP A 12 8.62 14.04 3.76
N PRO A 13 8.72 13.22 2.70
CA PRO A 13 8.44 11.79 2.80
C PRO A 13 9.47 11.03 3.64
N GLU A 14 10.71 11.52 3.76
CA GLU A 14 11.75 10.86 4.54
C GLU A 14 11.50 11.07 6.03
N GLU A 15 11.17 12.30 6.43
CA GLU A 15 10.83 12.62 7.81
C GLU A 15 9.56 11.89 8.27
N GLN A 16 8.51 11.87 7.43
CA GLN A 16 7.26 11.17 7.76
C GLN A 16 7.50 9.66 7.92
N ARG A 17 8.34 9.05 7.08
CA ARG A 17 8.70 7.63 7.20
C ARG A 17 9.48 7.36 8.48
N ALA A 18 10.45 8.20 8.81
CA ALA A 18 11.23 8.07 10.05
C ALA A 18 10.35 8.17 11.32
N LYS A 19 9.27 8.97 11.26
CA LYS A 19 8.28 9.09 12.33
C LYS A 19 7.22 7.97 12.33
N GLY A 20 7.23 7.08 11.35
CA GLY A 20 6.23 6.00 11.21
C GLY A 20 4.86 6.45 10.73
N TYR A 21 4.77 7.63 10.09
CA TYR A 21 3.50 8.15 9.55
C TYR A 21 3.22 7.70 8.12
N CYS A 22 4.22 7.22 7.38
CA CYS A 22 3.98 6.60 6.08
C CYS A 22 3.27 5.24 6.24
N PRO A 23 2.24 4.95 5.43
CA PRO A 23 1.66 3.62 5.39
C PRO A 23 2.67 2.61 4.81
N LEU A 24 2.43 1.33 5.08
CA LEU A 24 3.17 0.25 4.45
C LEU A 24 2.97 0.30 2.92
N THR A 25 4.06 0.10 2.19
CA THR A 25 4.04 -0.12 0.75
C THR A 25 3.38 -1.47 0.43
N PRO A 26 2.87 -1.67 -0.80
CA PRO A 26 2.26 -2.95 -1.18
C PRO A 26 3.19 -4.15 -0.98
N LYS A 27 4.49 -3.96 -1.20
CA LYS A 27 5.54 -4.95 -0.92
C LYS A 27 5.64 -5.28 0.56
N GLU A 28 5.71 -4.27 1.43
CA GLU A 28 5.77 -4.46 2.88
C GLU A 28 4.50 -5.14 3.41
N VAL A 29 3.33 -4.80 2.87
CA VAL A 29 2.06 -5.48 3.19
C VAL A 29 2.13 -6.96 2.84
N GLY A 30 2.67 -7.30 1.65
CA GLY A 30 2.85 -8.69 1.23
C GLY A 30 3.69 -9.48 2.23
N ILE A 31 4.87 -8.97 2.58
CA ILE A 31 5.78 -9.59 3.55
C ILE A 31 5.13 -9.71 4.93
N PHE A 32 4.45 -8.65 5.39
CA PHE A 32 3.80 -8.61 6.69
C PHE A 32 2.71 -9.68 6.83
N LEU A 33 1.80 -9.77 5.85
CA LEU A 33 0.73 -10.77 5.87
C LEU A 33 1.26 -12.20 5.76
N THR A 34 2.27 -12.44 4.92
CA THR A 34 2.95 -13.75 4.87
C THR A 34 3.59 -14.11 6.21
N SER A 35 4.22 -13.14 6.88
CA SER A 35 4.84 -13.36 8.20
C SER A 35 3.83 -13.65 9.32
N LEU A 36 2.59 -13.16 9.18
CA LEU A 36 1.47 -13.50 10.05
C LEU A 36 0.88 -14.89 9.79
N GLY A 37 1.31 -15.58 8.73
CA GLY A 37 0.86 -16.94 8.41
C GLY A 37 -0.38 -17.00 7.51
N TYR A 38 -0.76 -15.90 6.85
CA TYR A 38 -1.83 -15.95 5.85
C TYR A 38 -1.38 -16.78 4.64
N PRO A 39 -2.20 -17.75 4.19
CA PRO A 39 -1.88 -18.54 3.01
C PRO A 39 -1.98 -17.69 1.74
N SER A 40 -1.23 -18.05 0.70
CA SER A 40 -1.21 -17.30 -0.57
C SER A 40 -2.59 -17.23 -1.24
N ASN A 41 -3.47 -18.21 -1.01
CA ASN A 41 -4.83 -18.18 -1.53
C ASN A 41 -5.79 -17.23 -0.78
N THR A 42 -5.29 -16.46 0.19
CA THR A 42 -6.07 -15.41 0.88
C THR A 42 -6.53 -14.36 -0.13
N PRO A 43 -7.85 -14.15 -0.30
CA PRO A 43 -8.35 -13.05 -1.12
C PRO A 43 -8.05 -11.70 -0.46
N ILE A 44 -7.47 -10.77 -1.21
CA ILE A 44 -7.17 -9.42 -0.74
C ILE A 44 -7.99 -8.41 -1.54
N TYR A 45 -8.67 -7.51 -0.82
CA TYR A 45 -9.42 -6.41 -1.41
C TYR A 45 -8.66 -5.09 -1.29
N ILE A 46 -8.43 -4.41 -2.42
CA ILE A 46 -7.69 -3.16 -2.52
C ILE A 46 -8.68 -1.98 -2.52
N ALA A 47 -8.70 -1.24 -1.42
CA ALA A 47 -9.53 -0.04 -1.26
C ALA A 47 -8.79 1.27 -1.59
N SER A 48 -7.51 1.20 -1.96
CA SER A 48 -6.64 2.37 -2.14
C SER A 48 -6.77 3.04 -3.51
N GLY A 49 -7.47 2.45 -4.49
CA GLY A 49 -7.38 2.87 -5.89
C GLY A 49 -5.93 2.83 -6.40
N GLU A 50 -5.59 3.72 -7.32
CA GLU A 50 -4.26 3.76 -7.98
C GLU A 50 -3.18 4.54 -7.22
N ILE A 51 -3.44 4.96 -5.97
CA ILE A 51 -2.53 5.85 -5.21
C ILE A 51 -1.12 5.29 -4.98
N TYR A 52 -0.97 3.97 -5.06
CA TYR A 52 0.30 3.28 -4.98
C TYR A 52 0.88 2.99 -6.36
N GLY A 53 0.67 3.83 -7.39
CA GLY A 53 1.28 3.61 -8.71
C GLY A 53 0.69 2.44 -9.52
N GLY A 54 -0.55 2.06 -9.22
CA GLY A 54 -1.32 1.06 -9.97
C GLY A 54 -0.66 -0.32 -10.02
N ASP A 55 -0.78 -0.99 -11.17
CA ASP A 55 -0.34 -2.38 -11.36
C ASP A 55 1.16 -2.61 -11.12
N SER A 56 1.99 -1.58 -11.38
CA SER A 56 3.45 -1.70 -11.28
C SER A 56 3.92 -2.06 -9.86
N LEU A 57 3.39 -1.37 -8.85
CA LEU A 57 3.72 -1.60 -7.44
C LEU A 57 2.81 -2.66 -6.80
N MET A 58 1.66 -2.96 -7.38
CA MET A 58 0.81 -4.09 -6.95
C MET A 58 1.41 -5.45 -7.31
N THR A 59 2.37 -5.51 -8.24
CA THR A 59 3.00 -6.76 -8.69
C THR A 59 3.64 -7.54 -7.53
N ASP A 60 4.32 -6.85 -6.61
CA ASP A 60 4.92 -7.49 -5.43
C ASP A 60 3.87 -8.10 -4.51
N LEU A 61 2.77 -7.39 -4.27
CA LEU A 61 1.65 -7.91 -3.46
C LEU A 61 0.97 -9.10 -4.14
N ARG A 62 0.76 -9.02 -5.46
CA ARG A 62 0.16 -10.09 -6.26
C ARG A 62 1.02 -11.36 -6.30
N SER A 63 2.34 -11.22 -6.22
CA SER A 63 3.25 -12.37 -6.15
C SER A 63 3.09 -13.19 -4.86
N HIS A 64 2.72 -12.54 -3.76
CA HIS A 64 2.42 -13.20 -2.48
C HIS A 64 0.95 -13.69 -2.44
N PHE A 65 0.03 -12.88 -2.99
CA PHE A 65 -1.42 -13.10 -2.95
C PHE A 65 -2.03 -12.90 -4.34
N PRO A 66 -2.20 -13.96 -5.16
CA PRO A 66 -2.67 -13.82 -6.54
C PRO A 66 -4.14 -13.35 -6.65
N PHE A 67 -4.96 -13.55 -5.61
CA PHE A 67 -6.37 -13.18 -5.61
C PHE A 67 -6.57 -11.74 -5.12
N LEU A 68 -6.16 -10.77 -5.94
CA LEU A 68 -6.40 -9.35 -5.69
C LEU A 68 -7.71 -8.90 -6.36
N MET A 69 -8.55 -8.20 -5.59
CA MET A 69 -9.81 -7.61 -6.04
C MET A 69 -9.78 -6.09 -5.79
N SER A 70 -10.38 -5.31 -6.68
CA SER A 70 -10.58 -3.87 -6.51
C SER A 70 -11.97 -3.48 -7.04
N LYS A 71 -12.45 -2.28 -6.69
CA LYS A 71 -13.65 -1.69 -7.31
C LYS A 71 -13.30 -0.88 -8.53
#